data_AF-A0A2H0Z2I2-F1
#
_entry.id   AF-A0A2H0Z2I2-F1
#
_cell.length_a   1.000
_cell.length_b   1.000
_cell.length_c   1.000
_cell.angle_alpha   90.00
_cell.angle_beta   90.00
_cell.angle_gamma   90.00
#
_symmetry.space_group_name_H-M   'P 1'
#
loop_
_entity.id
_entity.type
_entity.pdbx_description
1 polymer ?
#
loop_
_entity_poly.entity_id
_entity_poly.type
_entity_poly.pdbx_seq_one_letter_code
_entity_poly.pdbx_strand_id
1 'polypeptide(L)'
;MDDVLENINKFIEKCNWTFAKTYADTWPHEYIVQEKVQNDLFVLFANFIDINGYKELFYQKTVVYLDIGDFTYWHMGNIINRCILCDTYHRREADGRLPIENEKYIKKMNGNIAREISLSWKIFDRWNISTKKSSSVWYDFDQLIPFYNQIVESQFQKLYPLLEKWNHILSEYGGDPTNENWEKFRPLRLSREEDWSDWLAFLLENSKTGTFAKHLFKIQNIEALNYSKPAYVTREEISSNYRSDIIIKWKNEIYTHIEVKTGDMSLSKTFETSESFRNKHSVNKNNWYNYILLMSNQIPDWEKIIELTAKSIEIKSITWEDVSISLRKSLFSEESIVWKTWAITFIGAIEQLLIGFQGYLVLHKPREQVEIKIDILEKGLCYES
;
A
#
# COMPACT_ATOMS: atom_id res chain seq x y z
N MET A 1 -9.00 28.16 -21.07
CA MET A 1 -7.81 27.78 -20.29
C MET A 1 -7.30 28.98 -19.51
N ASP A 2 -7.26 30.16 -20.15
CA ASP A 2 -6.86 31.43 -19.55
C ASP A 2 -7.66 31.83 -18.29
N ASP A 3 -8.99 31.68 -18.30
CA ASP A 3 -9.84 31.98 -17.13
C ASP A 3 -9.52 31.13 -15.89
N VAL A 4 -9.09 29.88 -16.07
CA VAL A 4 -8.76 28.97 -14.96
C VAL A 4 -7.44 29.37 -14.32
N LEU A 5 -6.43 29.68 -15.13
CA LEU A 5 -5.13 30.14 -14.65
C LEU A 5 -5.25 31.51 -13.97
N GLU A 6 -6.08 32.41 -14.49
CA GLU A 6 -6.34 33.70 -13.85
C GLU A 6 -6.99 33.54 -12.47
N ASN A 7 -7.97 32.62 -12.33
CA ASN A 7 -8.59 32.32 -11.04
C ASN A 7 -7.60 31.70 -10.04
N ILE A 8 -6.70 30.83 -10.51
CA ILE A 8 -5.65 30.25 -9.68
C ILE A 8 -4.64 31.31 -9.22
N ASN A 9 -4.20 32.20 -10.12
CA ASN A 9 -3.28 33.28 -9.76
C ASN A 9 -3.90 34.22 -8.71
N LYS A 10 -5.15 34.64 -8.91
CA LYS A 10 -5.90 35.43 -7.91
C LYS A 10 -6.05 34.71 -6.58
N PHE A 11 -6.19 33.38 -6.60
CA PHE A 11 -6.27 32.57 -5.39
C PHE A 11 -4.92 32.51 -4.67
N ILE A 12 -3.82 32.27 -5.39
CA ILE A 12 -2.46 32.23 -4.84
C ILE A 12 -2.10 33.55 -4.16
N GLU A 13 -2.42 34.68 -4.79
CA GLU A 13 -2.13 36.03 -4.28
C GLU A 13 -2.91 36.36 -2.99
N LYS A 14 -4.14 35.84 -2.86
CA LYS A 14 -5.00 36.09 -1.69
C LYS A 14 -4.74 35.13 -0.53
N CYS A 15 -4.06 34.02 -0.77
CA CYS A 15 -3.81 33.02 0.25
C CYS A 15 -2.77 33.50 1.28
N ASN A 16 -3.07 33.26 2.55
CA ASN A 16 -2.09 33.41 3.63
C ASN A 16 -1.28 32.12 3.74
N TRP A 17 -0.09 32.12 3.12
CA TRP A 17 0.82 30.98 3.14
C TRP A 17 1.48 30.83 4.51
N THR A 18 1.51 29.60 5.02
CA THR A 18 2.14 29.27 6.30
C THR A 18 3.51 28.66 6.06
N PHE A 19 4.56 29.28 6.59
CA PHE A 19 5.91 28.72 6.50
C PHE A 19 6.06 27.45 7.34
N ALA A 20 6.58 26.37 6.74
CA ALA A 20 6.77 25.08 7.38
C ALA A 20 8.03 25.06 8.27
N LYS A 21 7.90 25.49 9.52
CA LYS A 21 9.02 25.57 10.48
C LYS A 21 9.75 24.24 10.68
N THR A 22 9.04 23.11 10.62
CA THR A 22 9.60 21.77 10.80
C THR A 22 10.65 21.41 9.76
N TYR A 23 10.57 22.00 8.56
CA TYR A 23 11.47 21.73 7.44
C TYR A 23 12.33 22.93 7.07
N ALA A 24 12.34 24.00 7.88
CA ALA A 24 13.02 25.25 7.55
C ALA A 24 14.50 25.05 7.16
N ASP A 25 15.20 24.17 7.89
CA ASP A 25 16.64 23.94 7.71
C ASP A 25 16.95 22.91 6.61
N THR A 26 15.97 22.13 6.17
CA THR A 26 16.18 21.01 5.22
C THR A 26 15.46 21.23 3.91
N TRP A 27 14.17 21.55 3.94
CA TRP A 27 13.31 21.74 2.78
C TRP A 27 12.38 22.93 3.04
N PRO A 28 12.88 24.17 2.95
CA PRO A 28 12.07 25.36 3.23
C PRO A 28 10.93 25.45 2.21
N HIS A 29 9.70 25.44 2.72
CA HIS A 29 8.50 25.58 1.91
C HIS A 29 7.40 26.26 2.73
N GLU A 30 6.38 26.70 2.03
CA GLU A 30 5.14 27.22 2.60
C GLU A 30 3.97 26.34 2.19
N TYR A 31 2.88 26.42 2.93
CA TYR A 31 1.69 25.65 2.64
C TYR A 31 0.40 26.38 2.99
N ILE A 32 -0.69 25.91 2.38
CA ILE A 32 -2.07 26.22 2.74
C ILE A 32 -2.81 24.93 3.07
N VAL A 33 -3.73 25.01 4.02
CA VAL A 33 -4.59 23.88 4.43
C VAL A 33 -5.99 24.15 3.91
N GLN A 34 -6.60 23.15 3.28
CA GLN A 34 -7.92 23.22 2.64
C GLN A 34 -9.00 23.88 3.52
N GLU A 35 -9.04 23.54 4.81
CA GLU A 35 -10.02 24.06 5.78
C GLU A 35 -9.87 25.56 6.09
N LYS A 36 -8.72 26.16 5.76
CA LYS A 36 -8.39 27.57 6.06
C LYS A 36 -8.53 28.49 4.86
N VAL A 37 -8.92 27.96 3.71
CA VAL A 37 -9.05 28.70 2.45
C VAL A 37 -10.39 28.39 1.80
N GLN A 38 -10.70 29.08 0.70
CA GLN A 38 -11.91 28.78 -0.05
C GLN A 38 -11.77 27.40 -0.72
N ASN A 39 -12.55 26.43 -0.22
CA ASN A 39 -12.45 25.02 -0.59
C ASN A 39 -12.52 24.77 -2.11
N ASP A 40 -13.43 25.44 -2.81
CA ASP A 40 -13.62 25.20 -4.25
C ASP A 40 -12.40 25.63 -5.07
N LEU A 41 -11.73 26.72 -4.66
CA LEU A 41 -10.50 27.18 -5.31
C LEU A 41 -9.30 26.31 -4.94
N PHE A 42 -9.27 25.78 -3.71
CA PHE A 42 -8.27 24.80 -3.31
C PHE A 42 -8.36 23.53 -4.16
N VAL A 43 -9.57 22.95 -4.28
CA VAL A 43 -9.80 21.74 -5.08
C VAL A 43 -9.51 22.00 -6.55
N LEU A 44 -9.93 23.15 -7.08
CA LEU A 44 -9.60 23.57 -8.45
C LEU A 44 -8.08 23.61 -8.66
N PHE A 45 -7.32 24.19 -7.72
CA PHE A 45 -5.88 24.31 -7.85
C PHE A 45 -5.17 22.95 -7.73
N ALA A 46 -5.56 22.10 -6.78
CA ALA A 46 -5.01 20.75 -6.64
C ALA A 46 -5.21 19.92 -7.92
N ASN A 47 -6.43 19.93 -8.48
CA ASN A 47 -6.71 19.26 -9.76
C ASN A 47 -5.90 19.84 -10.92
N PHE A 48 -5.69 21.17 -10.92
CA PHE A 48 -4.90 21.82 -11.95
C PHE A 48 -3.43 21.38 -11.88
N ILE A 49 -2.86 21.18 -10.68
CA ILE A 49 -1.53 20.59 -10.47
C ILE A 49 -1.49 19.16 -11.03
N ASP A 50 -2.49 18.32 -10.72
CA ASP A 50 -2.50 16.93 -11.21
C ASP A 50 -2.56 16.80 -12.73
N ILE A 51 -3.31 17.71 -13.39
CA ILE A 51 -3.52 17.67 -14.85
C ILE A 51 -2.36 18.29 -15.62
N ASN A 52 -1.78 19.39 -15.12
CA ASN A 52 -0.82 20.20 -15.88
C ASN A 52 0.60 20.11 -15.33
N GLY A 53 0.80 19.48 -14.18
CA GLY A 53 2.11 19.31 -13.57
C GLY A 53 2.96 18.24 -14.26
N TYR A 54 4.24 18.22 -13.91
CA TYR A 54 5.20 17.22 -14.32
C TYR A 54 5.57 16.32 -13.13
N LYS A 55 5.90 15.06 -13.42
CA LYS A 55 6.30 14.08 -12.39
C LYS A 55 7.80 14.15 -12.17
N GLU A 56 8.21 14.22 -10.91
CA GLU A 56 9.62 14.18 -10.53
C GLU A 56 9.82 13.44 -9.19
N LEU A 57 11.05 13.00 -8.93
CA LEU A 57 11.40 12.33 -7.69
C LEU A 57 11.71 13.35 -6.59
N PHE A 58 11.09 13.13 -5.42
CA PHE A 58 11.54 13.64 -4.14
C PHE A 58 12.12 12.46 -3.36
N TYR A 59 13.45 12.36 -3.29
CA TYR A 59 14.15 11.13 -2.92
C TYR A 59 13.67 9.93 -3.77
N GLN A 60 12.95 8.97 -3.19
CA GLN A 60 12.43 7.78 -3.88
C GLN A 60 10.94 7.90 -4.22
N LYS A 61 10.29 9.01 -3.86
CA LYS A 61 8.85 9.20 -4.06
C LYS A 61 8.59 10.07 -5.28
N THR A 62 7.76 9.61 -6.19
CA THR A 62 7.27 10.43 -7.31
C THR A 62 6.23 11.43 -6.80
N VAL A 63 6.43 12.71 -7.13
CA VAL A 63 5.55 13.84 -6.80
C VAL A 63 5.20 14.58 -8.09
N VAL A 64 3.98 15.10 -8.18
CA VAL A 64 3.55 15.96 -9.29
C VAL A 64 3.81 17.42 -8.89
N TYR A 65 4.62 18.11 -9.67
CA TYR A 65 5.00 19.50 -9.48
C TYR A 65 4.41 20.37 -10.59
N LEU A 66 4.02 21.59 -10.24
CA LEU A 66 3.58 22.60 -11.20
C LEU A 66 4.33 23.90 -10.95
N ASP A 67 4.97 24.44 -11.97
CA ASP A 67 5.67 25.71 -11.88
C ASP A 67 4.75 26.87 -12.29
N ILE A 68 4.60 27.87 -11.42
CA ILE A 68 3.88 29.10 -11.71
C ILE A 68 4.70 30.28 -11.16
N GLY A 69 5.23 31.10 -12.06
CA GLY A 69 6.14 32.20 -11.70
C GLY A 69 7.43 31.67 -11.08
N ASP A 70 7.83 32.22 -9.93
CA ASP A 70 9.06 31.83 -9.22
C ASP A 70 8.87 30.64 -8.28
N PHE A 71 7.66 30.08 -8.20
CA PHE A 71 7.30 29.03 -7.26
C PHE A 71 6.94 27.72 -7.97
N THR A 72 7.32 26.63 -7.32
CA THR A 72 6.91 25.27 -7.65
C THR A 72 5.90 24.79 -6.62
N TYR A 73 4.76 24.25 -7.08
CA TYR A 73 3.63 23.81 -6.26
C TYR A 73 3.45 22.31 -6.33
N TRP A 74 3.05 21.70 -5.21
CA TRP A 74 2.62 20.31 -5.15
C TRP A 74 1.57 20.14 -4.06
N HIS A 75 0.69 19.14 -4.16
CA HIS A 75 -0.30 18.87 -3.13
C HIS A 75 -0.14 17.49 -2.52
N MET A 76 -0.56 17.39 -1.26
CA MET A 76 -0.60 16.14 -0.50
C MET A 76 -1.89 16.12 0.32
N GLY A 77 -2.94 15.52 -0.23
CA GLY A 77 -4.24 15.42 0.43
C GLY A 77 -4.91 16.79 0.60
N ASN A 78 -5.05 17.24 1.85
CA ASN A 78 -5.71 18.51 2.18
C ASN A 78 -4.73 19.70 2.30
N ILE A 79 -3.51 19.56 1.77
CA ILE A 79 -2.46 20.59 1.81
C ILE A 79 -1.92 20.85 0.41
N ILE A 80 -1.79 22.13 0.03
CA ILE A 80 -0.99 22.56 -1.12
C ILE A 80 0.25 23.25 -0.58
N ASN A 81 1.42 22.78 -1.03
CA ASN A 81 2.72 23.31 -0.68
C ASN A 81 3.29 24.12 -1.84
N ARG A 82 4.21 25.03 -1.53
CA ARG A 82 5.05 25.72 -2.50
C ARG A 82 6.47 25.95 -1.98
N CYS A 83 7.45 25.92 -2.86
CA CYS A 83 8.79 26.44 -2.59
C CYS A 83 9.26 27.28 -3.78
N ILE A 84 10.32 28.05 -3.57
CA ILE A 84 10.99 28.72 -4.69
C ILE A 84 11.62 27.67 -5.60
N LEU A 85 11.62 27.91 -6.91
CA LEU A 85 12.10 26.95 -7.92
C LEU A 85 13.52 26.42 -7.61
N CYS A 86 14.41 27.28 -7.09
CA CYS A 86 15.76 26.88 -6.75
C CYS A 86 15.85 25.94 -5.54
N ASP A 87 14.79 25.78 -4.74
CA ASP A 87 14.75 24.89 -3.58
C ASP A 87 14.02 23.57 -3.83
N THR A 88 13.65 23.30 -5.08
CA THR A 88 13.21 21.98 -5.52
C THR A 88 14.32 20.94 -5.35
N TYR A 89 13.91 19.67 -5.19
CA TYR A 89 14.84 18.55 -4.95
C TYR A 89 15.89 18.44 -6.06
N HIS A 90 15.46 18.37 -7.32
CA HIS A 90 16.36 18.20 -8.46
C HIS A 90 17.36 19.35 -8.57
N ARG A 91 16.93 20.58 -8.25
CA ARG A 91 17.81 21.74 -8.36
C ARG A 91 18.83 21.76 -7.24
N ARG A 92 18.43 21.42 -6.02
CA ARG A 92 19.36 21.25 -4.90
C ARG A 92 20.32 20.10 -5.12
N GLU A 93 19.89 19.01 -5.74
CA GLU A 93 20.75 17.89 -6.11
C GLU A 93 21.79 18.31 -7.16
N ALA A 94 21.34 18.95 -8.25
CA ALA A 94 22.22 19.47 -9.30
C ALA A 94 23.24 20.50 -8.77
N ASP A 95 22.84 21.30 -7.79
CA ASP A 95 23.69 22.32 -7.16
C ASP A 95 24.53 21.78 -5.98
N GLY A 96 24.40 20.50 -5.60
CA GLY A 96 25.10 19.91 -4.45
C GLY A 96 24.68 20.47 -3.09
N ARG A 97 23.43 20.95 -2.97
CA ARG A 97 22.84 21.61 -1.79
C ARG A 97 21.85 20.72 -1.01
N LEU A 98 21.93 19.41 -1.15
CA LEU A 98 21.09 18.50 -0.35
C LEU A 98 21.48 18.58 1.15
N PRO A 99 20.51 18.54 2.09
CA PRO A 99 20.80 18.68 3.53
C PRO A 99 21.70 17.57 4.12
N ILE A 100 22.55 17.95 5.08
CA ILE A 100 23.65 17.14 5.65
C ILE A 100 23.18 16.06 6.64
N GLU A 101 21.94 16.11 7.19
CA GLU A 101 21.41 15.07 8.11
C GLU A 101 21.38 13.65 7.53
N ASN A 102 21.56 13.56 6.21
CA ASN A 102 21.86 12.31 5.53
C ASN A 102 23.12 11.60 6.04
N GLU A 103 24.10 12.21 6.72
CA GLU A 103 25.26 11.46 7.21
C GLU A 103 24.89 10.38 8.24
N LYS A 104 23.84 10.56 9.06
CA LYS A 104 23.39 9.52 10.01
C LYS A 104 22.60 8.39 9.33
N TYR A 105 21.81 8.71 8.30
CA TYR A 105 21.08 7.72 7.50
C TYR A 105 22.02 6.98 6.52
N ILE A 106 22.96 7.71 5.90
CA ILE A 106 24.01 7.20 5.02
C ILE A 106 25.05 6.38 5.80
N LYS A 107 25.53 6.80 6.99
CA LYS A 107 26.48 5.99 7.79
C LYS A 107 25.86 4.71 8.36
N LYS A 108 24.54 4.67 8.60
CA LYS A 108 23.84 3.46 9.04
C LYS A 108 23.59 2.48 7.87
N MET A 109 23.58 2.97 6.62
CA MET A 109 23.50 2.14 5.40
C MET A 109 24.88 1.79 4.79
N ASN A 110 25.94 2.57 5.06
CA ASN A 110 27.24 2.44 4.38
C ASN A 110 28.38 1.92 5.25
N GLY A 111 28.13 0.86 6.01
CA GLY A 111 29.20 0.08 6.62
C GLY A 111 30.02 -0.73 5.61
N ASN A 112 29.41 -1.17 4.50
CA ASN A 112 30.09 -1.94 3.45
C ASN A 112 29.66 -1.59 2.01
N ILE A 113 28.49 -0.97 1.80
CA ILE A 113 27.91 -0.83 0.45
C ILE A 113 28.49 0.37 -0.34
N ALA A 114 28.74 1.53 0.27
CA ALA A 114 29.36 2.66 -0.45
C ALA A 114 30.78 2.37 -0.98
N ARG A 115 31.51 1.44 -0.35
CA ARG A 115 32.83 1.05 -0.84
C ARG A 115 32.71 0.16 -2.08
N GLU A 116 31.73 -0.75 -2.11
CA GLU A 116 31.43 -1.55 -3.31
C GLU A 116 30.78 -0.73 -4.44
N ILE A 117 29.87 0.20 -4.13
CA ILE A 117 29.23 1.05 -5.16
C ILE A 117 30.23 2.07 -5.73
N SER A 118 31.06 2.74 -4.93
CA SER A 118 32.07 3.65 -5.52
C SER A 118 33.17 2.89 -6.27
N LEU A 119 33.44 1.63 -5.93
CA LEU A 119 34.30 0.75 -6.74
C LEU A 119 33.58 0.27 -8.01
N SER A 120 32.26 0.05 -7.98
CA SER A 120 31.50 -0.36 -9.15
C SER A 120 31.33 0.78 -10.15
N TRP A 121 31.21 2.04 -9.72
CA TRP A 121 31.13 3.19 -10.62
C TRP A 121 32.50 3.66 -11.12
N LYS A 122 33.59 3.39 -10.39
CA LYS A 122 34.98 3.61 -10.85
C LYS A 122 35.34 2.84 -12.13
N ILE A 123 34.59 1.80 -12.48
CA ILE A 123 34.74 1.13 -13.77
C ILE A 123 34.35 2.04 -14.95
N PHE A 124 33.43 2.98 -14.72
CA PHE A 124 32.96 3.96 -15.69
C PHE A 124 33.79 5.25 -15.66
N ASP A 125 34.60 5.50 -14.63
CA ASP A 125 35.50 6.66 -14.59
C ASP A 125 36.55 6.64 -15.72
N ARG A 126 36.82 5.47 -16.31
CA ARG A 126 37.67 5.32 -17.50
C ARG A 126 36.90 5.41 -18.82
N TRP A 127 35.56 5.48 -18.78
CA TRP A 127 34.77 5.78 -19.96
C TRP A 127 34.94 7.25 -20.27
N ASN A 128 35.91 7.54 -21.14
CA ASN A 128 36.08 8.84 -21.75
C ASN A 128 34.91 9.04 -22.73
N ILE A 129 33.73 9.41 -22.22
CA ILE A 129 32.56 9.71 -23.04
C ILE A 129 32.86 11.02 -23.75
N SER A 130 33.44 10.92 -24.95
CA SER A 130 33.44 12.01 -25.92
C SER A 130 31.98 12.40 -26.11
N THR A 131 31.61 13.63 -25.73
CA THR A 131 30.29 14.22 -25.94
C THR A 131 30.06 14.54 -27.42
N LYS A 132 30.27 13.57 -28.31
CA LYS A 132 29.52 13.55 -29.56
C LYS A 132 28.09 13.27 -29.15
N LYS A 133 27.17 14.18 -29.49
CA LYS A 133 25.73 13.91 -29.52
C LYS A 133 25.50 12.71 -30.44
N SER A 134 25.68 11.51 -29.91
CA SER A 134 25.07 10.31 -30.42
C SER A 134 23.59 10.48 -30.09
N SER A 135 22.77 10.72 -31.11
CA SER A 135 21.33 10.50 -30.97
C SER A 135 21.18 9.04 -30.57
N SER A 136 20.94 8.78 -29.28
CA SER A 136 20.73 7.41 -28.81
C SER A 136 19.62 6.82 -29.66
N VAL A 137 19.96 5.80 -30.44
CA VAL A 137 19.03 5.22 -31.41
C VAL A 137 18.15 4.27 -30.60
N TRP A 138 16.99 4.77 -30.16
CA TRP A 138 15.98 3.98 -29.42
C TRP A 138 15.43 2.78 -30.20
N TYR A 139 15.83 2.61 -31.47
CA TYR A 139 15.44 1.51 -32.36
C TYR A 139 15.67 0.11 -31.76
N ASP A 140 16.72 -0.08 -30.96
CA ASP A 140 16.97 -1.38 -30.31
C ASP A 140 15.91 -1.68 -29.22
N PHE A 141 15.36 -0.65 -28.57
CA PHE A 141 14.23 -0.79 -27.64
C PHE A 141 12.90 -0.92 -28.37
N ASP A 142 12.75 -0.34 -29.56
CA ASP A 142 11.55 -0.50 -30.40
C ASP A 142 11.32 -1.98 -30.75
N GLN A 143 12.38 -2.78 -30.87
CA GLN A 143 12.28 -4.23 -31.07
C GLN A 143 11.76 -4.99 -29.84
N LEU A 144 11.87 -4.42 -28.63
CA LEU A 144 11.36 -5.03 -27.40
C LEU A 144 9.86 -4.76 -27.22
N ILE A 145 9.32 -3.70 -27.82
CA ILE A 145 7.92 -3.31 -27.69
C ILE A 145 6.96 -4.42 -28.14
N PRO A 146 7.14 -5.09 -29.30
CA PRO A 146 6.28 -6.20 -29.71
C PRO A 146 6.28 -7.37 -28.72
N PHE A 147 7.45 -7.78 -28.22
CA PHE A 147 7.55 -8.87 -27.24
C PHE A 147 6.89 -8.49 -25.92
N TYR A 148 7.12 -7.27 -25.45
CA TYR A 148 6.48 -6.75 -24.25
C TYR A 148 4.95 -6.71 -24.40
N ASN A 149 4.44 -6.18 -25.52
CA ASN A 149 3.01 -6.15 -25.81
C ASN A 149 2.42 -7.56 -25.89
N GLN A 150 3.15 -8.53 -26.44
CA GLN A 150 2.73 -9.93 -26.47
C GLN A 150 2.59 -10.52 -25.06
N ILE A 151 3.54 -10.23 -24.17
CA ILE A 151 3.45 -10.66 -22.76
C ILE A 151 2.22 -10.05 -22.09
N VAL A 152 2.04 -8.74 -22.21
CA VAL A 152 0.86 -8.04 -21.64
C VAL A 152 -0.43 -8.63 -22.21
N GLU A 153 -0.52 -8.83 -23.53
CA GLU A 153 -1.71 -9.41 -24.16
C GLU A 153 -2.00 -10.81 -23.62
N SER A 154 -0.96 -11.64 -23.45
CA SER A 154 -1.12 -12.99 -22.91
C SER A 154 -1.65 -13.00 -21.47
N GLN A 155 -1.26 -12.02 -20.64
CA GLN A 155 -1.81 -11.87 -19.30
C GLN A 155 -3.29 -11.46 -19.34
N PHE A 156 -3.66 -10.50 -20.20
CA PHE A 156 -5.05 -10.09 -20.35
C PHE A 156 -5.95 -11.20 -20.93
N GLN A 157 -5.42 -12.02 -21.85
CA GLN A 157 -6.11 -13.22 -22.34
C GLN A 157 -6.42 -14.24 -21.23
N LYS A 158 -5.61 -14.30 -20.17
CA LYS A 158 -5.88 -15.10 -18.97
C LYS A 158 -6.85 -14.39 -18.01
N LEU A 159 -6.67 -13.07 -17.83
CA LEU A 159 -7.47 -12.27 -16.91
C LEU A 159 -8.94 -12.19 -17.31
N TYR A 160 -9.26 -11.95 -18.59
CA TYR A 160 -10.63 -11.72 -19.02
C TYR A 160 -11.59 -12.88 -18.72
N PRO A 161 -11.26 -14.15 -19.04
CA PRO A 161 -12.13 -15.29 -18.69
C PRO A 161 -12.31 -15.44 -17.17
N LEU A 162 -11.30 -15.12 -16.37
CA LEU A 162 -11.39 -15.16 -14.91
C LEU A 162 -12.36 -14.09 -14.39
N LEU A 163 -12.24 -12.85 -14.88
CA LEU A 163 -13.17 -11.77 -14.52
C LEU A 163 -14.60 -12.08 -14.96
N GLU A 164 -14.79 -12.61 -16.17
CA GLU A 164 -16.12 -13.03 -16.65
C GLU A 164 -16.72 -14.10 -15.75
N LYS A 165 -15.94 -15.11 -15.36
CA LYS A 165 -16.37 -16.16 -14.45
C LYS A 165 -16.74 -15.61 -13.07
N TRP A 166 -15.93 -14.70 -12.51
CA TRP A 166 -16.23 -14.06 -11.24
C TRP A 166 -17.44 -13.12 -11.31
N ASN A 167 -17.63 -12.41 -12.41
CA ASN A 167 -18.84 -11.62 -12.67
C ASN A 167 -20.09 -12.49 -12.66
N HIS A 168 -20.02 -13.68 -13.27
CA HIS A 168 -21.12 -14.63 -13.24
C HIS A 168 -21.41 -15.13 -11.82
N ILE A 169 -20.36 -15.57 -11.09
CA ILE A 169 -20.46 -16.05 -9.70
C ILE A 169 -21.06 -14.98 -8.77
N LEU A 170 -20.69 -13.72 -8.97
CA LEU A 170 -21.08 -12.61 -8.11
C LEU A 170 -22.24 -11.78 -8.69
N SER A 171 -22.93 -12.29 -9.72
CA SER A 171 -23.97 -11.55 -10.44
C SER A 171 -25.12 -11.08 -9.53
N GLU A 172 -25.52 -11.88 -8.55
CA GLU A 172 -26.53 -11.52 -7.54
C GLU A 172 -26.09 -10.35 -6.63
N TYR A 173 -24.80 -10.05 -6.59
CA TYR A 173 -24.19 -8.97 -5.81
C TYR A 173 -23.73 -7.78 -6.68
N GLY A 174 -24.06 -7.79 -7.98
CA GLY A 174 -23.63 -6.75 -8.92
C GLY A 174 -22.36 -7.06 -9.73
N GLY A 175 -21.80 -8.27 -9.59
CA GLY A 175 -20.60 -8.72 -10.30
C GLY A 175 -19.32 -8.62 -9.47
N ASP A 176 -18.16 -8.83 -10.12
CA ASP A 176 -16.87 -8.75 -9.46
C ASP A 176 -16.54 -7.30 -9.08
N PRO A 177 -16.04 -7.04 -7.85
CA PRO A 177 -15.79 -5.68 -7.36
C PRO A 177 -14.69 -4.94 -8.15
N THR A 178 -13.96 -5.63 -9.02
CA THR A 178 -13.03 -5.05 -10.00
C THR A 178 -13.69 -4.01 -10.90
N ASN A 179 -14.98 -4.16 -11.23
CA ASN A 179 -15.65 -3.27 -12.18
C ASN A 179 -16.01 -1.90 -11.58
N GLU A 180 -15.99 -1.79 -10.25
CA GLU A 180 -16.32 -0.56 -9.54
C GLU A 180 -15.06 0.26 -9.23
N ASN A 181 -15.18 1.59 -9.19
CA ASN A 181 -14.08 2.47 -8.82
C ASN A 181 -14.10 2.76 -7.31
N TRP A 182 -13.27 2.04 -6.55
CA TRP A 182 -13.16 2.19 -5.09
C TRP A 182 -12.28 3.37 -4.66
N GLU A 183 -11.66 4.11 -5.58
CA GLU A 183 -10.93 5.34 -5.24
C GLU A 183 -11.90 6.52 -5.05
N LYS A 184 -13.02 6.49 -5.80
CA LYS A 184 -14.09 7.51 -5.73
C LYS A 184 -15.04 7.29 -4.56
N PHE A 185 -15.08 6.09 -4.02
CA PHE A 185 -15.85 5.73 -2.84
C PHE A 185 -14.90 5.33 -1.72
N ARG A 186 -14.81 6.12 -0.65
CA ARG A 186 -13.87 5.88 0.47
C ARG A 186 -14.61 5.32 1.68
N PRO A 187 -14.87 4.00 1.74
CA PRO A 187 -15.47 3.39 2.93
C PRO A 187 -14.52 3.38 4.13
N LEU A 188 -13.21 3.53 3.88
CA LEU A 188 -12.12 3.50 4.86
C LEU A 188 -11.30 4.80 4.78
N ARG A 189 -10.76 5.27 5.91
CA ARG A 189 -9.66 6.25 5.90
C ARG A 189 -8.37 5.51 5.59
N LEU A 190 -8.01 5.50 4.31
CA LEU A 190 -6.88 4.73 3.77
C LEU A 190 -5.54 4.94 4.48
N SER A 191 -5.35 6.09 5.14
CA SER A 191 -4.15 6.42 5.89
C SER A 191 -4.05 5.78 7.28
N ARG A 192 -5.08 5.05 7.74
CA ARG A 192 -5.13 4.46 9.07
C ARG A 192 -5.16 2.94 8.99
N GLU A 193 -4.12 2.30 9.52
CA GLU A 193 -4.06 0.83 9.64
C GLU A 193 -5.24 0.29 10.46
N GLU A 194 -5.75 1.06 11.43
CA GLU A 194 -6.88 0.66 12.28
C GLU A 194 -8.17 0.42 11.50
N ASP A 195 -8.46 1.22 10.47
CA ASP A 195 -9.69 1.08 9.68
C ASP A 195 -9.69 -0.26 8.91
N TRP A 196 -8.51 -0.73 8.48
CA TRP A 196 -8.34 -2.03 7.83
C TRP A 196 -8.48 -3.19 8.83
N SER A 197 -7.92 -3.01 10.03
CA SER A 197 -8.08 -3.95 11.14
C SER A 197 -9.53 -4.12 11.56
N ASP A 198 -10.30 -3.03 11.62
CA ASP A 198 -11.72 -3.04 11.98
C ASP A 198 -12.54 -3.92 11.03
N TRP A 199 -12.31 -3.79 9.72
CA TRP A 199 -12.99 -4.57 8.69
C TRP A 199 -12.62 -6.05 8.72
N LEU A 200 -11.32 -6.35 8.82
CA LEU A 200 -10.84 -7.71 8.96
C LEU A 200 -11.46 -8.38 10.20
N ALA A 201 -11.40 -7.70 11.34
CA ALA A 201 -11.97 -8.18 12.58
C ALA A 201 -13.49 -8.33 12.49
N PHE A 202 -14.22 -7.42 11.82
CA PHE A 202 -15.67 -7.52 11.63
C PHE A 202 -16.04 -8.80 10.86
N LEU A 203 -15.32 -9.11 9.78
CA LEU A 203 -15.57 -10.31 8.98
C LEU A 203 -15.23 -11.58 9.74
N LEU A 204 -14.15 -11.60 10.53
CA LEU A 204 -13.79 -12.73 11.38
C LEU A 204 -14.82 -12.95 12.51
N GLU A 205 -15.26 -11.87 13.15
CA GLU A 205 -16.24 -11.88 14.25
C GLU A 205 -17.62 -12.37 13.81
N ASN A 206 -18.06 -11.94 12.62
CA ASN A 206 -19.42 -12.21 12.12
C ASN A 206 -19.52 -13.45 11.23
N SER A 207 -18.41 -14.14 10.96
CA SER A 207 -18.41 -15.39 10.19
C SER A 207 -19.18 -16.50 10.92
N LYS A 208 -20.16 -17.10 10.25
CA LYS A 208 -20.95 -18.23 10.76
C LYS A 208 -20.38 -19.59 10.38
N THR A 209 -19.59 -19.66 9.31
CA THR A 209 -19.02 -20.92 8.82
C THR A 209 -17.60 -21.13 9.36
N GLY A 210 -16.88 -20.03 9.64
CA GLY A 210 -15.46 -20.05 9.98
C GLY A 210 -14.54 -20.39 8.79
N THR A 211 -15.10 -20.51 7.58
CA THR A 211 -14.37 -20.83 6.35
C THR A 211 -13.30 -19.77 6.04
N PHE A 212 -13.60 -18.49 6.29
CA PHE A 212 -12.65 -17.40 6.07
C PHE A 212 -11.39 -17.55 6.93
N ALA A 213 -11.56 -17.67 8.24
CA ALA A 213 -10.45 -17.87 9.17
C ALA A 213 -9.69 -19.18 8.88
N LYS A 214 -10.39 -20.26 8.49
CA LYS A 214 -9.75 -21.53 8.14
C LYS A 214 -8.80 -21.38 6.94
N HIS A 215 -9.23 -20.69 5.88
CA HIS A 215 -8.39 -20.44 4.70
C HIS A 215 -7.27 -19.45 4.98
N LEU A 216 -7.52 -18.44 5.82
CA LEU A 216 -6.53 -17.41 6.12
C LEU A 216 -5.40 -17.93 7.02
N PHE A 217 -5.74 -18.60 8.12
CA PHE A 217 -4.76 -18.97 9.14
C PHE A 217 -4.13 -20.35 8.89
N LYS A 218 -4.82 -21.25 8.17
CA LYS A 218 -4.35 -22.59 7.79
C LYS A 218 -3.75 -23.39 8.96
N ILE A 219 -4.27 -23.20 10.17
CA ILE A 219 -3.83 -23.99 11.32
C ILE A 219 -4.29 -25.43 11.11
N GLN A 220 -3.35 -26.36 11.24
CA GLN A 220 -3.57 -27.78 11.03
C GLN A 220 -4.53 -28.33 12.09
N ASN A 221 -5.31 -29.35 11.71
CA ASN A 221 -6.20 -30.10 12.61
C ASN A 221 -7.29 -29.27 13.31
N ILE A 222 -7.58 -28.06 12.85
CA ILE A 222 -8.72 -27.26 13.33
C ILE A 222 -9.80 -27.23 12.25
N GLU A 223 -11.00 -27.72 12.54
CA GLU A 223 -12.14 -27.63 11.63
C GLU A 223 -12.65 -26.19 11.51
N ALA A 224 -13.20 -25.83 10.34
CA ALA A 224 -13.71 -24.48 10.06
C ALA A 224 -14.71 -23.99 11.13
N LEU A 225 -15.60 -24.87 11.59
CA LEU A 225 -16.62 -24.53 12.57
C LEU A 225 -16.05 -24.01 13.91
N ASN A 226 -14.82 -24.38 14.27
CA ASN A 226 -14.17 -23.84 15.47
C ASN A 226 -13.86 -22.34 15.37
N TYR A 227 -13.73 -21.83 14.15
CA TYR A 227 -13.58 -20.40 13.87
C TYR A 227 -14.90 -19.66 13.74
N SER A 228 -16.04 -20.37 13.68
CA SER A 228 -17.34 -19.71 13.55
C SER A 228 -17.66 -18.92 14.82
N LYS A 229 -18.09 -17.66 14.66
CA LYS A 229 -18.53 -16.76 15.75
C LYS A 229 -17.61 -16.87 16.98
N PRO A 230 -16.38 -16.32 16.93
CA PRO A 230 -15.45 -16.36 18.05
C PRO A 230 -16.10 -15.95 19.37
N ALA A 231 -15.56 -16.45 20.48
CA ALA A 231 -16.05 -16.14 21.82
C ALA A 231 -15.95 -14.64 22.12
N TYR A 232 -14.87 -14.00 21.65
CA TYR A 232 -14.80 -12.55 21.49
C TYR A 232 -13.69 -12.16 20.51
N VAL A 233 -13.80 -10.93 20.00
CA VAL A 233 -12.76 -10.26 19.20
C VAL A 233 -12.48 -8.90 19.83
N THR A 234 -11.23 -8.63 20.18
CA THR A 234 -10.77 -7.31 20.64
C THR A 234 -9.95 -6.63 19.55
N ARG A 235 -10.08 -5.31 19.50
CA ARG A 235 -9.35 -4.41 18.59
C ARG A 235 -8.67 -3.35 19.45
N GLU A 236 -7.47 -2.94 19.05
CA GLU A 236 -6.69 -1.92 19.76
C GLU A 236 -6.54 -2.19 21.28
N GLU A 237 -6.47 -3.47 21.66
CA GLU A 237 -6.32 -3.84 23.07
C GLU A 237 -4.97 -3.35 23.58
N ILE A 238 -4.90 -2.87 24.83
CA ILE A 238 -3.68 -2.35 25.45
C ILE A 238 -3.17 -3.32 26.52
N SER A 239 -1.87 -3.62 26.51
CA SER A 239 -1.17 -4.43 27.52
C SER A 239 0.18 -3.81 27.82
N SER A 240 0.38 -3.36 29.07
CA SER A 240 1.57 -2.65 29.50
C SER A 240 1.86 -1.43 28.60
N ASN A 241 2.87 -1.51 27.73
CA ASN A 241 3.28 -0.45 26.79
C ASN A 241 2.96 -0.80 25.32
N TYR A 242 2.20 -1.86 25.08
CA TYR A 242 1.89 -2.36 23.74
C TYR A 242 0.40 -2.23 23.45
N ARG A 243 0.08 -2.00 22.17
CA ARG A 243 -1.27 -2.06 21.60
C ARG A 243 -1.28 -3.18 20.57
N SER A 244 -2.24 -4.10 20.65
CA SER A 244 -2.47 -5.10 19.60
C SER A 244 -3.53 -4.62 18.62
N ASP A 245 -3.36 -4.90 17.34
CA ASP A 245 -4.39 -4.55 16.34
C ASP A 245 -5.62 -5.44 16.47
N ILE A 246 -5.44 -6.78 16.48
CA ILE A 246 -6.55 -7.74 16.63
C ILE A 246 -6.14 -8.91 17.52
N ILE A 247 -6.99 -9.24 18.49
CA ILE A 247 -6.93 -10.50 19.25
C ILE A 247 -8.28 -11.20 19.15
N ILE A 248 -8.25 -12.50 18.86
CA ILE A 248 -9.43 -13.32 18.70
C ILE A 248 -9.34 -14.49 19.65
N LYS A 249 -10.36 -14.67 20.49
CA LYS A 249 -10.57 -15.90 21.25
C LYS A 249 -11.59 -16.77 20.52
N TRP A 250 -11.15 -17.91 20.02
CA TRP A 250 -12.02 -18.90 19.39
C TRP A 250 -12.75 -19.76 20.44
N LYS A 251 -13.82 -20.46 20.02
CA LYS A 251 -14.65 -21.27 20.93
C LYS A 251 -13.93 -22.48 21.52
N ASN A 252 -12.87 -22.95 20.85
CA ASN A 252 -12.04 -24.07 21.28
C ASN A 252 -10.86 -23.62 22.16
N GLU A 253 -10.95 -22.43 22.77
CA GLU A 253 -9.91 -21.84 23.64
C GLU A 253 -8.57 -21.54 22.94
N ILE A 254 -8.56 -21.55 21.61
CA ILE A 254 -7.44 -21.07 20.81
C ILE A 254 -7.51 -19.55 20.67
N TYR A 255 -6.35 -18.93 20.64
CA TYR A 255 -6.17 -17.51 20.43
C TYR A 255 -5.41 -17.25 19.14
N THR A 256 -5.84 -16.21 18.44
CA THR A 256 -5.12 -15.66 17.29
C THR A 256 -4.84 -14.19 17.55
N HIS A 257 -3.57 -13.82 17.48
CA HIS A 257 -3.10 -12.44 17.49
C HIS A 257 -2.68 -12.05 16.08
N ILE A 258 -3.15 -10.90 15.61
CA ILE A 258 -2.83 -10.37 14.28
C ILE A 258 -2.32 -8.94 14.45
N GLU A 259 -1.10 -8.71 14.01
CA GLU A 259 -0.56 -7.37 13.79
C GLU A 259 -0.78 -7.00 12.32
N VAL A 260 -1.36 -5.83 12.05
CA VAL A 260 -1.71 -5.38 10.71
C VAL A 260 -0.73 -4.31 10.25
N LYS A 261 -0.27 -4.43 9.01
CA LYS A 261 0.57 -3.45 8.33
C LYS A 261 0.04 -3.16 6.94
N THR A 262 -0.03 -1.88 6.59
CA THR A 262 -0.39 -1.43 5.24
C THR A 262 0.75 -0.66 4.58
N GLY A 263 1.99 -0.90 5.03
CA GLY A 263 3.21 -0.28 4.50
C GLY A 263 4.20 0.25 5.55
N ASP A 264 3.92 0.17 6.86
CA ASP A 264 4.89 0.54 7.90
C ASP A 264 6.07 -0.45 7.95
N MET A 265 7.29 0.08 8.00
CA MET A 265 8.55 -0.66 8.07
C MET A 265 8.92 -1.09 9.50
N SER A 266 8.20 -0.64 10.52
CA SER A 266 8.46 -0.97 11.93
C SER A 266 7.94 -2.37 12.33
N LEU A 267 8.51 -3.43 11.74
CA LEU A 267 8.01 -4.80 11.93
C LEU A 267 8.52 -5.50 13.20
N SER A 268 9.60 -5.02 13.82
CA SER A 268 10.28 -5.76 14.92
C SER A 268 9.51 -5.77 16.25
N LYS A 269 8.58 -4.83 16.45
CA LYS A 269 7.80 -4.69 17.71
C LYS A 269 6.80 -5.84 17.90
N THR A 270 6.39 -6.51 16.82
CA THR A 270 5.36 -7.56 16.82
C THR A 270 5.65 -8.70 17.80
N PHE A 271 6.91 -9.06 17.99
CA PHE A 271 7.30 -10.14 18.90
C PHE A 271 7.06 -9.80 20.38
N GLU A 272 7.31 -8.56 20.79
CA GLU A 272 7.13 -8.14 22.18
C GLU A 272 5.65 -7.92 22.50
N THR A 273 4.90 -7.35 21.55
CA THR A 273 3.44 -7.24 21.61
C THR A 273 2.83 -8.62 21.81
N SER A 274 3.19 -9.60 20.98
CA SER A 274 2.69 -10.98 21.04
C SER A 274 2.82 -11.62 22.44
N GLU A 275 4.03 -11.64 23.01
CA GLU A 275 4.23 -12.25 24.34
C GLU A 275 3.53 -11.47 25.45
N SER A 276 3.46 -10.14 25.34
CA SER A 276 2.74 -9.31 26.31
C SER A 276 1.27 -9.73 26.40
N PHE A 277 0.60 -9.88 25.27
CA PHE A 277 -0.82 -10.26 25.24
C PHE A 277 -1.06 -11.72 25.59
N ARG A 278 -0.18 -12.64 25.15
CA ARG A 278 -0.27 -14.05 25.58
C ARG A 278 -0.24 -14.18 27.10
N ASN A 279 0.65 -13.44 27.75
CA ASN A 279 0.76 -13.42 29.21
C ASN A 279 -0.44 -12.73 29.87
N LYS A 280 -0.92 -11.60 29.32
CA LYS A 280 -2.13 -10.92 29.81
C LYS A 280 -3.35 -11.85 29.83
N HIS A 281 -3.54 -12.62 28.77
CA HIS A 281 -4.65 -13.58 28.64
C HIS A 281 -4.38 -14.93 29.31
N SER A 282 -3.20 -15.12 29.92
CA SER A 282 -2.79 -16.36 30.59
C SER A 282 -2.90 -17.62 29.69
N VAL A 283 -2.55 -17.48 28.41
CA VAL A 283 -2.72 -18.55 27.40
C VAL A 283 -1.43 -19.35 27.22
N ASN A 284 -1.57 -20.67 27.12
CA ASN A 284 -0.46 -21.56 26.78
C ASN A 284 0.03 -21.27 25.34
N LYS A 285 1.35 -21.34 25.11
CA LYS A 285 1.96 -21.14 23.78
C LYS A 285 1.32 -22.01 22.69
N ASN A 286 0.93 -23.25 23.00
CA ASN A 286 0.32 -24.16 22.02
C ASN A 286 -1.08 -23.71 21.57
N ASN A 287 -1.73 -22.83 22.33
CA ASN A 287 -3.05 -22.29 22.02
C ASN A 287 -2.99 -20.83 21.56
N TRP A 288 -1.79 -20.29 21.31
CA TRP A 288 -1.59 -18.89 20.93
C TRP A 288 -0.86 -18.80 19.58
N TYR A 289 -1.61 -18.44 18.54
CA TYR A 289 -1.08 -18.31 17.19
C TYR A 289 -0.88 -16.85 16.81
N ASN A 290 0.30 -16.53 16.30
CA ASN A 290 0.65 -15.17 15.92
C ASN A 290 0.75 -15.02 14.42
N TYR A 291 0.13 -13.96 13.93
CA TYR A 291 0.21 -13.55 12.54
C TYR A 291 0.65 -12.10 12.43
N ILE A 292 1.40 -11.81 11.37
CA ILE A 292 1.64 -10.45 10.90
C ILE A 292 1.08 -10.36 9.48
N LEU A 293 0.18 -9.41 9.26
CA LEU A 293 -0.43 -9.13 7.98
C LEU A 293 0.34 -8.00 7.30
N LEU A 294 0.89 -8.30 6.12
CA LEU A 294 1.84 -7.44 5.41
C LEU A 294 1.39 -7.17 3.97
N MET A 295 1.98 -6.13 3.37
CA MET A 295 2.07 -6.05 1.92
C MET A 295 3.09 -7.07 1.39
N SER A 296 2.86 -7.70 0.23
CA SER A 296 3.78 -8.72 -0.32
C SER A 296 5.22 -8.23 -0.49
N ASN A 297 5.41 -6.95 -0.81
CA ASN A 297 6.74 -6.34 -0.94
C ASN A 297 7.50 -6.22 0.39
N GLN A 298 6.83 -6.38 1.54
CA GLN A 298 7.44 -6.35 2.87
C GLN A 298 7.91 -7.73 3.36
N ILE A 299 7.52 -8.82 2.69
CA ILE A 299 7.94 -10.19 3.06
C ILE A 299 9.47 -10.31 3.16
N PRO A 300 10.28 -9.85 2.19
CA PRO A 300 11.73 -10.01 2.26
C PRO A 300 12.36 -9.29 3.46
N ASP A 301 11.78 -8.17 3.90
CA ASP A 301 12.26 -7.45 5.08
C ASP A 301 11.82 -8.12 6.38
N TRP A 302 10.62 -8.71 6.39
CA TRP A 302 10.16 -9.55 7.49
C TRP A 302 11.02 -10.81 7.68
N GLU A 303 11.37 -11.49 6.58
CA GLU A 303 12.25 -12.67 6.61
C GLU A 303 13.62 -12.35 7.23
N LYS A 304 14.25 -11.23 6.83
CA LYS A 304 15.49 -10.75 7.44
C LYS A 304 15.34 -10.51 8.94
N ILE A 305 14.21 -9.94 9.37
CA ILE A 305 13.95 -9.70 10.79
C ILE A 305 13.83 -11.04 11.53
N ILE A 306 13.14 -12.04 10.97
CA ILE A 306 13.07 -13.38 11.56
C ILE A 306 14.47 -13.98 11.70
N GLU A 307 15.29 -13.94 10.65
CA GLU A 307 16.65 -14.49 10.65
C GLU A 307 17.53 -13.85 11.73
N LEU A 308 17.41 -12.53 11.93
CA LEU A 308 18.17 -11.79 12.94
C LEU A 308 17.61 -11.96 14.36
N THR A 309 16.32 -12.31 14.47
CA THR A 309 15.61 -12.35 15.74
C THR A 309 15.61 -13.79 16.26
N ALA A 310 16.59 -14.14 17.10
CA ALA A 310 16.67 -15.42 17.80
C ALA A 310 15.57 -15.59 18.90
N LYS A 311 14.32 -15.20 18.62
CA LYS A 311 13.20 -15.30 19.57
C LYS A 311 12.52 -16.67 19.42
N SER A 312 12.12 -17.24 20.56
CA SER A 312 11.40 -18.52 20.66
C SER A 312 9.92 -18.45 20.23
N ILE A 313 9.51 -17.38 19.53
CA ILE A 313 8.11 -17.09 19.24
C ILE A 313 7.92 -17.25 17.74
N GLU A 314 7.05 -18.18 17.35
CA GLU A 314 6.66 -18.34 15.95
C GLU A 314 5.61 -17.28 15.60
N ILE A 315 5.90 -16.48 14.57
CA ILE A 315 4.98 -15.50 13.99
C ILE A 315 4.92 -15.75 12.49
N LYS A 316 3.73 -16.07 11.98
CA LYS A 316 3.51 -16.38 10.56
C LYS A 316 3.16 -15.10 9.80
N SER A 317 3.83 -14.85 8.69
CA SER A 317 3.40 -13.80 7.77
C SER A 317 2.22 -14.27 6.92
N ILE A 318 1.24 -13.40 6.76
CA ILE A 318 0.17 -13.50 5.75
C ILE A 318 0.13 -12.18 4.99
N THR A 319 -0.41 -12.17 3.78
CA THR A 319 -0.50 -10.94 2.98
C THR A 319 -1.93 -10.49 2.73
N TRP A 320 -2.08 -9.26 2.23
CA TRP A 320 -3.38 -8.75 1.78
C TRP A 320 -3.94 -9.55 0.59
N GLU A 321 -3.09 -10.15 -0.24
CA GLU A 321 -3.46 -11.13 -1.26
C GLU A 321 -4.03 -12.40 -0.62
N ASP A 322 -3.40 -12.93 0.45
CA ASP A 322 -3.94 -14.09 1.19
C ASP A 322 -5.32 -13.77 1.78
N VAL A 323 -5.52 -12.55 2.29
CA VAL A 323 -6.83 -12.08 2.76
C VAL A 323 -7.84 -12.07 1.63
N SER A 324 -7.51 -11.46 0.48
CA SER A 324 -8.43 -11.42 -0.67
C SER A 324 -8.77 -12.82 -1.19
N ILE A 325 -7.78 -13.70 -1.35
CA ILE A 325 -7.97 -15.09 -1.76
C ILE A 325 -8.87 -15.82 -0.77
N SER A 326 -8.63 -15.68 0.54
CA SER A 326 -9.41 -16.35 1.58
C SER A 326 -10.85 -15.85 1.63
N LEU A 327 -11.08 -14.55 1.44
CA LEU A 327 -12.43 -14.00 1.32
C LEU A 327 -13.14 -14.54 0.08
N ARG A 328 -12.47 -14.54 -1.08
CA ARG A 328 -13.01 -15.09 -2.34
C ARG A 328 -13.42 -16.55 -2.20
N LYS A 329 -12.57 -17.40 -1.61
CA LYS A 329 -12.92 -18.80 -1.29
C LYS A 329 -14.15 -18.90 -0.38
N SER A 330 -14.27 -17.98 0.57
CA SER A 330 -15.37 -17.97 1.54
C SER A 330 -16.71 -17.54 0.95
N LEU A 331 -16.75 -16.89 -0.21
CA LEU A 331 -18.00 -16.51 -0.89
C LEU A 331 -18.82 -17.73 -1.32
N PHE A 332 -18.18 -18.88 -1.50
CA PHE A 332 -18.84 -20.17 -1.78
C PHE A 332 -19.43 -20.86 -0.54
N SER A 333 -19.11 -20.38 0.65
CA SER A 333 -19.65 -20.97 1.88
C SER A 333 -21.07 -20.46 2.19
N GLU A 334 -21.72 -21.09 3.17
CA GLU A 334 -23.07 -20.74 3.66
C GLU A 334 -23.10 -19.49 4.55
N GLU A 335 -22.21 -18.53 4.30
CA GLU A 335 -22.24 -17.24 4.99
C GLU A 335 -23.49 -16.43 4.64
N SER A 336 -23.91 -15.56 5.55
CA SER A 336 -25.09 -14.73 5.32
C SER A 336 -24.88 -13.71 4.19
N ILE A 337 -25.98 -13.30 3.52
CA ILE A 337 -25.95 -12.27 2.48
C ILE A 337 -25.22 -10.99 2.95
N VAL A 338 -25.49 -10.55 4.18
CA VAL A 338 -24.86 -9.36 4.78
C VAL A 338 -23.34 -9.54 4.89
N TRP A 339 -22.89 -10.70 5.35
CA TRP A 339 -21.46 -11.02 5.45
C TRP A 339 -20.81 -11.03 4.06
N LYS A 340 -21.44 -11.68 3.07
CA LYS A 340 -20.93 -11.74 1.70
C LYS A 340 -20.84 -10.37 1.06
N THR A 341 -21.83 -9.49 1.27
CA THR A 341 -21.78 -8.10 0.78
C THR A 341 -20.58 -7.34 1.35
N TRP A 342 -20.34 -7.42 2.66
CA TRP A 342 -19.17 -6.77 3.28
C TRP A 342 -17.85 -7.39 2.81
N ALA A 343 -17.80 -8.71 2.64
CA ALA A 343 -16.61 -9.39 2.11
C ALA A 343 -16.28 -8.94 0.68
N ILE A 344 -17.27 -8.88 -0.22
CA ILE A 344 -17.09 -8.40 -1.61
C ILE A 344 -16.61 -6.95 -1.63
N THR A 345 -17.21 -6.11 -0.80
CA THR A 345 -16.82 -4.71 -0.62
C THR A 345 -15.36 -4.61 -0.16
N PHE A 346 -14.95 -5.45 0.78
CA PHE A 346 -13.58 -5.46 1.30
C PHE A 346 -12.57 -5.99 0.28
N ILE A 347 -12.93 -7.02 -0.48
CA ILE A 347 -12.13 -7.52 -1.61
C ILE A 347 -11.84 -6.38 -2.58
N GLY A 348 -12.86 -5.61 -2.97
CA GLY A 348 -12.68 -4.44 -3.84
C GLY A 348 -11.72 -3.41 -3.26
N ALA A 349 -11.89 -3.05 -1.98
CA ALA A 349 -11.01 -2.10 -1.30
C ALA A 349 -9.56 -2.60 -1.24
N ILE A 350 -9.32 -3.86 -0.85
CA ILE A 350 -7.97 -4.44 -0.77
C ILE A 350 -7.31 -4.44 -2.14
N GLU A 351 -7.99 -4.99 -3.14
CA GLU A 351 -7.39 -5.21 -4.47
C GLU A 351 -7.09 -3.90 -5.20
N GLN A 352 -7.94 -2.88 -5.05
CA GLN A 352 -7.72 -1.60 -5.73
C GLN A 352 -6.86 -0.63 -4.94
N LEU A 353 -6.99 -0.57 -3.61
CA LEU A 353 -6.39 0.49 -2.80
C LEU A 353 -5.09 0.07 -2.10
N LEU A 354 -4.93 -1.22 -1.77
CA LEU A 354 -3.68 -1.74 -1.19
C LEU A 354 -2.82 -2.38 -2.27
N ILE A 355 -3.38 -3.35 -2.99
CA ILE A 355 -2.63 -4.08 -4.02
C ILE A 355 -2.36 -3.17 -5.23
N GLY A 356 -3.31 -2.29 -5.57
CA GLY A 356 -3.15 -1.30 -6.64
C GLY A 356 -3.67 -1.75 -8.01
N PHE A 357 -4.49 -2.81 -8.06
CA PHE A 357 -5.10 -3.25 -9.31
C PHE A 357 -6.33 -2.38 -9.64
N GLN A 358 -6.16 -1.37 -10.50
CA GLN A 358 -7.24 -0.46 -10.92
C GLN A 358 -8.16 -1.11 -11.97
N GLY A 359 -8.94 -2.08 -11.51
CA GLY A 359 -9.86 -2.89 -12.30
C GLY A 359 -10.84 -2.14 -13.20
N TYR A 360 -11.34 -1.00 -12.73
CA TYR A 360 -12.26 -0.15 -13.48
C TYR A 360 -11.60 0.46 -14.75
N LEU A 361 -10.27 0.41 -14.85
CA LEU A 361 -9.49 0.78 -16.03
C LEU A 361 -9.08 -0.40 -16.88
N VAL A 362 -9.61 -1.63 -16.69
CA VAL A 362 -9.19 -2.83 -17.44
C VAL A 362 -9.23 -2.62 -18.96
N LEU A 363 -10.16 -1.80 -19.48
CA LEU A 363 -10.20 -1.40 -20.89
C LEU A 363 -8.94 -0.66 -21.38
N HIS A 364 -8.22 0.01 -20.48
CA HIS A 364 -6.96 0.69 -20.72
C HIS A 364 -5.72 -0.22 -20.55
N LYS A 365 -5.93 -1.51 -20.27
CA LYS A 365 -4.88 -2.51 -20.04
C LYS A 365 -3.81 -2.04 -19.04
N PRO A 366 -4.19 -1.68 -17.80
CA PRO A 366 -3.23 -1.28 -16.77
C PRO A 366 -2.23 -2.43 -16.57
N ARG A 367 -0.95 -2.08 -16.55
CA ARG A 367 0.14 -3.07 -16.63
C ARG A 367 0.59 -3.57 -15.26
N GLU A 368 0.32 -2.80 -14.23
CA GLU A 368 0.74 -3.08 -12.87
C GLU A 368 -0.22 -4.09 -12.23
N GLN A 369 0.33 -5.06 -11.49
CA GLN A 369 -0.41 -6.00 -10.66
C GLN A 369 -1.39 -6.94 -11.38
N VAL A 370 -1.33 -7.04 -12.72
CA VAL A 370 -2.16 -7.98 -13.51
C VAL A 370 -1.88 -9.42 -13.09
N GLU A 371 -0.62 -9.80 -12.92
CA GLU A 371 -0.25 -11.16 -12.49
C GLU A 371 -0.76 -11.48 -11.09
N ILE A 372 -0.63 -10.54 -10.15
CA ILE A 372 -1.17 -10.68 -8.80
C ILE A 372 -2.70 -10.84 -8.86
N LYS A 373 -3.38 -10.05 -9.68
CA LYS A 373 -4.84 -10.16 -9.86
C LYS A 373 -5.23 -11.52 -10.42
N ILE A 374 -4.54 -12.01 -11.46
CA ILE A 374 -4.78 -13.34 -12.03
C ILE A 374 -4.63 -14.41 -10.93
N ASP A 375 -3.53 -14.37 -10.18
CA ASP A 375 -3.25 -15.32 -9.09
C ASP A 375 -4.35 -15.31 -8.02
N ILE A 376 -4.81 -14.12 -7.60
CA ILE A 376 -5.91 -13.98 -6.65
C ILE A 376 -7.21 -14.60 -7.18
N LEU A 377 -7.57 -14.30 -8.43
CA LEU A 377 -8.79 -14.82 -9.05
C LEU A 377 -8.74 -16.33 -9.24
N GLU A 378 -7.59 -16.88 -9.67
CA GLU A 378 -7.39 -18.32 -9.86
C GLU A 378 -7.44 -19.06 -8.52
N LYS A 379 -6.64 -18.63 -7.55
CA LYS A 379 -6.60 -19.26 -6.22
C LYS A 379 -7.92 -19.12 -5.47
N GLY A 380 -8.66 -18.02 -5.68
CA GLY A 380 -10.00 -17.86 -5.13
C GLY A 380 -11.01 -18.88 -5.66
N LEU A 381 -10.81 -19.42 -6.87
CA LEU A 381 -11.64 -20.47 -7.47
C LEU A 381 -11.21 -21.88 -7.07
N CYS A 382 -9.99 -22.05 -6.58
CA CYS A 382 -9.46 -23.34 -6.14
C CYS A 382 -10.09 -23.76 -4.80
N TYR A 383 -10.92 -24.81 -4.84
CA TYR A 383 -11.32 -25.53 -3.64
C TYR A 383 -10.13 -26.36 -3.15
N GLU A 384 -9.75 -26.18 -1.89
CA GLU A 384 -8.95 -27.19 -1.21
C GLU A 384 -9.92 -28.35 -0.89
N SER A 385 -9.79 -29.43 -1.66
CA SER A 385 -10.48 -30.70 -1.45
C SER A 385 -10.13 -31.34 -0.11
#